data_AF-A0A3S0CSS1-F1
#
_entry.id   AF-A0A3S0CSS1-F1
#
_cell.length_a   1.000
_cell.length_b   1.000
_cell.length_c   1.000
_cell.angle_alpha   90.00
_cell.angle_beta   90.00
_cell.angle_gamma   90.00
#
_symmetry.space_group_name_H-M   'P 1'
#
loop_
_entity.id
_entity.type
_entity.pdbx_description
1 polymer ?
#
loop_
_entity_poly.entity_id
_entity_poly.type
_entity_poly.pdbx_seq_one_letter_code
_entity_poly.pdbx_strand_id
1 'polypeptide(L)'
;MYASEEFPDQGVTDIAGVFVDGTSYAHFADGNPLAFISGSPSVVNFFDNGNGSPGPLSIEYDGVTRPLTMVGLLDPNLTVHTIKIAVSDTSDNIYDSGLFVANLHGVTLASGSGGESTGYGTTPADPLLPDSGDDPQDGFDFSISIGDTGFGISPTLPVFIDPDIAIGYEYTTSGPNFAGVLLPNIGDNLYDLYYWDGFTYQQYISQLSGGTFFDFLTIDPIGLSKFKILGIELSAGLDPTDPAAFVTGLTFVSGGSFNVNQLPITVSTNVTDIPEPDAWMMLSLGCALLLIAGKHRPTIAMRQP
;
A
#
# COMPACT_ATOMS: atom_id res chain seq x y z
N MET A 1 16.20 6.84 15.03
CA MET A 1 16.22 8.32 15.11
C MET A 1 17.65 8.78 14.98
N TYR A 2 17.90 9.87 14.28
CA TYR A 2 19.19 10.55 14.27
C TYR A 2 19.09 11.83 15.12
N ALA A 3 20.17 12.19 15.80
CA ALA A 3 20.21 13.35 16.66
C ALA A 3 21.55 14.07 16.54
N SER A 4 21.53 15.39 16.70
CA SER A 4 22.71 16.24 16.58
C SER A 4 22.57 17.49 17.44
N GLU A 5 23.65 17.84 18.12
CA GLU A 5 23.83 19.12 18.82
C GLU A 5 24.05 20.29 17.85
N GLU A 6 24.33 20.03 16.57
CA GLU A 6 24.54 21.07 15.55
C GLU A 6 23.24 21.82 15.21
N PHE A 7 22.09 21.20 15.46
CA PHE A 7 20.80 21.81 15.24
C PHE A 7 20.52 22.93 16.27
N PRO A 8 19.85 24.04 15.91
CA PRO A 8 19.39 24.42 14.58
C PRO A 8 20.35 25.36 13.83
N ASP A 9 21.43 25.78 14.47
CA ASP A 9 22.13 27.02 14.08
C ASP A 9 23.62 26.84 13.78
N GLN A 10 24.19 25.65 14.03
CA GLN A 10 25.60 25.42 13.74
C GLN A 10 25.84 25.21 12.24
N GLY A 11 27.05 25.60 11.81
CA GLY A 11 27.46 25.55 10.41
C GLY A 11 28.25 24.30 10.03
N VAL A 12 28.46 23.38 10.97
CA VAL A 12 29.15 22.11 10.77
C VAL A 12 28.08 21.02 10.54
N THR A 13 28.46 19.90 9.93
CA THR A 13 27.52 18.87 9.47
C THR A 13 27.94 17.51 9.97
N ASP A 14 27.32 17.12 11.08
CA ASP A 14 27.32 15.75 11.49
C ASP A 14 26.40 14.90 10.61
N ILE A 15 26.77 13.64 10.44
CA ILE A 15 26.09 12.72 9.53
C ILE A 15 26.05 11.31 10.09
N ALA A 16 24.93 10.63 9.85
CA ALA A 16 24.81 9.20 10.03
C ALA A 16 24.83 8.47 8.68
N GLY A 17 25.52 7.34 8.66
CA GLY A 17 25.54 6.39 7.55
C GLY A 17 25.03 5.03 8.02
N VAL A 18 24.09 4.45 7.28
CA VAL A 18 23.65 3.06 7.45
C VAL A 18 23.81 2.40 6.10
N PHE A 19 24.64 1.36 6.04
CA PHE A 19 24.96 0.64 4.81
C PHE A 19 24.58 -0.82 4.96
N VAL A 20 23.87 -1.35 3.97
CA VAL A 20 23.59 -2.78 3.85
C VAL A 20 24.27 -3.27 2.58
N ASP A 21 25.18 -4.22 2.74
CA ASP A 21 26.00 -4.80 1.66
C ASP A 21 26.75 -3.75 0.81
N GLY A 22 27.12 -2.65 1.45
CA GLY A 22 27.82 -1.52 0.83
C GLY A 22 26.91 -0.44 0.23
N THR A 23 25.61 -0.69 0.12
CA THR A 23 24.61 0.29 -0.33
C THR A 23 24.17 1.17 0.84
N SER A 24 24.14 2.49 0.66
CA SER A 24 23.70 3.44 1.70
C SER A 24 22.18 3.60 1.73
N TYR A 25 21.60 3.56 2.94
CA TYR A 25 20.17 3.71 3.21
C TYR A 25 19.87 4.87 4.16
N ALA A 26 20.89 5.59 4.64
CA ALA A 26 20.73 6.72 5.55
C ALA A 26 20.55 8.04 4.78
N HIS A 27 19.40 8.19 4.15
CA HIS A 27 18.97 9.41 3.47
C HIS A 27 17.56 9.81 3.90
N PHE A 28 17.23 11.08 3.75
CA PHE A 28 15.88 11.61 3.82
C PHE A 28 15.11 11.38 2.51
N ALA A 29 13.81 11.65 2.51
CA ALA A 29 12.93 11.35 1.38
C ALA A 29 13.16 12.24 0.15
N ASP A 30 13.74 13.41 0.38
CA ASP A 30 14.22 14.33 -0.64
C ASP A 30 15.59 13.91 -1.23
N GLY A 31 16.16 12.79 -0.78
CA GLY A 31 17.45 12.27 -1.22
C GLY A 31 18.66 12.89 -0.53
N ASN A 32 18.46 13.87 0.37
CA ASN A 32 19.56 14.41 1.17
C ASN A 32 20.05 13.37 2.19
N PRO A 33 21.33 13.41 2.59
CA PRO A 33 21.84 12.50 3.60
C PRO A 33 21.12 12.68 4.95
N LEU A 34 21.12 11.62 5.77
CA LEU A 34 20.67 11.67 7.16
C LEU A 34 21.66 12.47 8.02
N ALA A 35 21.54 13.79 7.93
CA ALA A 35 22.44 14.77 8.51
C ALA A 35 21.66 16.04 8.85
N PHE A 36 22.12 16.80 9.85
CA PHE A 36 21.68 18.17 9.99
C PHE A 36 22.52 19.06 9.08
N ILE A 37 21.88 19.75 8.14
CA ILE A 37 22.54 20.67 7.20
C ILE A 37 21.82 22.01 7.27
N SER A 38 22.45 23.02 7.85
CA SER A 38 21.86 24.36 7.96
C SER A 38 21.45 24.91 6.60
N GLY A 39 20.20 25.39 6.50
CA GLY A 39 19.60 25.88 5.25
C GLY A 39 19.12 24.81 4.26
N SER A 40 19.31 23.51 4.57
CA SER A 40 18.72 22.42 3.77
C SER A 40 17.20 22.34 3.98
N PRO A 41 16.41 21.99 2.94
CA PRO A 41 15.00 21.67 3.14
C PRO A 41 14.78 20.52 4.13
N SER A 42 15.76 19.62 4.30
CA SER A 42 15.64 18.46 5.20
C SER A 42 15.66 18.83 6.69
N VAL A 43 15.98 20.08 7.03
CA VAL A 43 15.91 20.59 8.42
C VAL A 43 14.51 20.41 9.01
N VAL A 44 13.46 20.42 8.19
CA VAL A 44 12.08 20.17 8.62
C VAL A 44 11.83 18.79 9.24
N ASN A 45 12.78 17.86 9.10
CA ASN A 45 12.70 16.53 9.70
C ASN A 45 13.20 16.46 11.14
N PHE A 46 13.82 17.54 11.64
CA PHE A 46 14.29 17.65 13.02
C PHE A 46 13.26 18.34 13.92
N PHE A 47 13.17 17.85 15.14
CA PHE A 47 12.43 18.44 16.24
C PHE A 47 13.43 19.05 17.21
N ASP A 48 13.12 20.27 17.66
CA ASP A 48 13.86 20.97 18.70
C ASP A 48 13.67 20.26 20.05
N ASN A 49 14.79 19.90 20.66
CA ASN A 49 14.90 19.30 21.98
C ASN A 49 15.51 20.25 23.03
N GLY A 50 15.44 21.56 22.79
CA GLY A 50 15.56 22.60 23.82
C GLY A 50 16.94 22.73 24.46
N ASN A 51 18.01 22.49 23.70
CA ASN A 51 19.40 22.72 24.12
C ASN A 51 19.76 22.09 25.48
N GLY A 52 19.38 20.82 25.68
CA GLY A 52 19.67 20.09 26.90
C GLY A 52 19.01 20.59 28.20
N SER A 53 18.10 21.60 28.20
CA SER A 53 17.45 22.05 29.46
C SER A 53 16.14 22.88 29.35
N PRO A 54 14.99 22.34 29.81
CA PRO A 54 14.54 20.96 29.70
C PRO A 54 13.82 20.78 28.37
N GLY A 55 14.45 20.03 27.46
CA GLY A 55 13.83 19.58 26.23
C GLY A 55 12.64 18.64 26.44
N PRO A 56 11.76 18.46 25.44
CA PRO A 56 10.72 17.44 25.42
C PRO A 56 11.26 16.02 25.64
N LEU A 57 12.52 15.75 25.31
CA LEU A 57 13.19 14.48 25.54
C LEU A 57 14.35 14.64 26.53
N SER A 58 14.49 13.68 27.43
CA SER A 58 15.62 13.59 28.37
C SER A 58 16.86 12.97 27.72
N ILE A 59 17.32 13.58 26.64
CA ILE A 59 18.58 13.29 25.92
C ILE A 59 19.41 14.57 25.83
N GLU A 60 20.69 14.43 25.53
CA GLU A 60 21.63 15.56 25.40
C GLU A 60 21.31 16.42 24.18
N TYR A 61 21.19 15.79 23.01
CA TYR A 61 21.02 16.40 21.68
C TYR A 61 19.97 17.51 21.56
N ASP A 62 20.36 18.65 20.97
CA ASP A 62 19.51 19.78 20.58
C ASP A 62 18.46 19.45 19.52
N GLY A 63 18.83 18.70 18.49
CA GLY A 63 17.93 18.32 17.40
C GLY A 63 17.79 16.82 17.31
N VAL A 64 16.55 16.34 17.12
CA VAL A 64 16.27 14.92 16.93
C VAL A 64 15.28 14.69 15.80
N THR A 65 15.51 13.70 14.95
CA THR A 65 14.50 13.31 13.95
C THR A 65 13.33 12.58 14.62
N ARG A 66 12.16 12.53 13.97
CA ARG A 66 11.15 11.50 14.30
C ARG A 66 11.77 10.09 14.22
N PRO A 67 11.14 9.06 14.83
CA PRO A 67 11.46 7.67 14.54
C PRO A 67 11.48 7.42 13.04
N LEU A 68 12.61 6.90 12.55
CA LEU A 68 12.82 6.55 11.15
C LEU A 68 12.83 5.03 11.04
N THR A 69 12.17 4.52 10.00
CA THR A 69 12.24 3.11 9.60
C THR A 69 13.09 2.99 8.35
N MET A 70 14.07 2.08 8.39
CA MET A 70 14.95 1.77 7.27
C MET A 70 14.80 0.30 6.92
N VAL A 71 14.58 0.01 5.64
CA VAL A 71 14.61 -1.35 5.10
C VAL A 71 15.79 -1.42 4.13
N GLY A 72 16.86 -2.08 4.57
CA GLY A 72 18.03 -2.33 3.73
C GLY A 72 17.90 -3.68 3.04
N LEU A 73 17.88 -3.69 1.71
CA LEU A 73 17.78 -4.93 0.95
C LEU A 73 19.11 -5.68 1.01
N LEU A 74 19.03 -7.00 1.22
CA LEU A 74 20.18 -7.90 1.20
C LEU A 74 20.51 -8.29 -0.25
N ASP A 75 21.79 -8.30 -0.63
CA ASP A 75 22.21 -8.77 -1.96
C ASP A 75 22.13 -10.30 -2.04
N PRO A 76 21.22 -10.89 -2.84
CA PRO A 76 21.00 -12.33 -2.88
C PRO A 76 22.22 -13.13 -3.36
N ASN A 77 23.22 -12.48 -3.96
CA ASN A 77 24.46 -13.13 -4.39
C ASN A 77 25.48 -13.29 -3.26
N LEU A 78 25.23 -12.69 -2.09
CA LEU A 78 26.07 -12.81 -0.92
C LEU A 78 25.52 -13.88 0.03
N THR A 79 26.40 -14.69 0.59
CA THR A 79 26.04 -15.64 1.67
C THR A 79 26.35 -15.08 3.05
N VAL A 80 26.99 -13.91 3.11
CA VAL A 80 27.30 -13.16 4.33
C VAL A 80 26.96 -11.70 4.05
N HIS A 81 26.02 -11.18 4.82
CA HIS A 81 25.59 -9.79 4.70
C HIS A 81 26.26 -8.93 5.75
N THR A 82 26.48 -7.66 5.42
CA THR A 82 27.06 -6.68 6.34
C THR A 82 26.15 -5.49 6.50
N ILE A 83 25.85 -5.18 7.76
CA ILE A 83 25.26 -3.91 8.15
C ILE A 83 26.39 -3.08 8.76
N LYS A 84 26.69 -1.93 8.17
CA LYS A 84 27.66 -0.97 8.69
C LYS A 84 26.93 0.29 9.11
N ILE A 85 27.11 0.68 10.35
CA ILE A 85 26.57 1.91 10.90
C ILE A 85 27.76 2.82 11.21
N ALA A 86 27.69 4.05 10.75
CA ALA A 86 28.64 5.11 11.02
C ALA A 86 27.88 6.34 11.53
N VAL A 87 28.44 7.00 12.54
CA VAL A 87 27.97 8.29 13.05
C VAL A 87 29.22 9.12 13.22
N SER A 88 29.21 10.35 12.73
CA SER A 88 30.36 11.24 12.82
C SER A 88 30.00 12.55 13.51
N ASP A 89 30.77 12.86 14.54
CA ASP A 89 31.08 14.23 14.97
C ASP A 89 32.16 14.76 14.02
N THR A 90 31.79 15.76 13.22
CA THR A 90 32.67 16.35 12.22
C THR A 90 33.21 17.68 12.71
N SER A 91 34.45 17.99 12.36
CA SER A 91 35.05 19.33 12.53
C SER A 91 35.21 19.86 13.97
N ASP A 92 34.59 19.29 15.00
CA ASP A 92 34.85 19.64 16.39
C ASP A 92 34.87 18.44 17.36
N ASN A 93 34.70 18.70 18.66
CA ASN A 93 34.69 17.70 19.75
C ASN A 93 33.81 18.20 20.92
N ILE A 94 32.93 19.16 20.66
CA ILE A 94 32.09 19.84 21.66
C ILE A 94 30.62 19.53 21.38
N TYR A 95 30.24 19.45 20.11
CA TYR A 95 28.90 19.14 19.67
C TYR A 95 28.87 17.75 19.08
N ASP A 96 28.07 16.88 19.70
CA ASP A 96 28.01 15.47 19.36
C ASP A 96 26.80 15.13 18.49
N SER A 97 26.86 13.96 17.87
CA SER A 97 25.71 13.33 17.23
C SER A 97 25.49 11.90 17.68
N GLY A 98 24.26 11.42 17.47
CA GLY A 98 23.82 10.11 17.91
C GLY A 98 22.87 9.46 16.92
N LEU A 99 22.98 8.13 16.80
CA LEU A 99 22.00 7.32 16.09
C LEU A 99 21.37 6.31 17.05
N PHE A 100 20.06 6.45 17.25
CA PHE A 100 19.26 5.53 18.06
C PHE A 100 18.65 4.46 17.14
N VAL A 101 19.11 3.22 17.33
CA VAL A 101 18.68 2.05 16.56
C VAL A 101 17.90 1.12 17.48
N ALA A 102 16.73 0.70 17.03
CA ALA A 102 15.87 -0.26 17.72
C ALA A 102 15.26 -1.22 16.71
N ASN A 103 14.80 -2.37 17.20
CA ASN A 103 14.13 -3.39 16.39
C ASN A 103 14.93 -3.82 15.16
N LEU A 104 16.26 -3.92 15.27
CA LEU A 104 17.07 -4.51 14.21
C LEU A 104 16.82 -6.01 14.19
N HIS A 105 16.16 -6.49 13.15
CA HIS A 105 15.92 -7.90 12.93
C HIS A 105 15.99 -8.21 11.45
N GLY A 106 16.43 -9.41 11.12
CA GLY A 106 16.26 -9.94 9.77
C GLY A 106 14.78 -10.20 9.55
N VAL A 107 14.29 -9.73 8.42
CA VAL A 107 12.96 -10.07 7.93
C VAL A 107 13.13 -10.99 6.73
N THR A 108 12.41 -12.11 6.72
CA THR A 108 12.26 -12.90 5.50
C THR A 108 11.15 -12.25 4.69
N LEU A 109 11.47 -11.80 3.49
CA LEU A 109 10.48 -11.43 2.48
C LEU A 109 9.69 -12.72 2.18
N ALA A 110 8.49 -12.86 2.73
CA ALA A 110 7.72 -14.08 2.57
C ALA A 110 6.98 -14.02 1.24
N SER A 111 7.43 -14.81 0.25
CA SER A 111 6.57 -15.22 -0.86
C SER A 111 5.34 -15.89 -0.26
N GLY A 112 4.18 -15.26 -0.40
CA GLY A 112 3.02 -15.45 0.47
C GLY A 112 2.49 -16.88 0.63
N SER A 113 1.78 -17.09 1.75
CA SER A 113 0.43 -17.68 1.79
C SER A 113 0.01 -17.85 3.26
N GLY A 114 -0.94 -17.02 3.72
CA GLY A 114 -1.74 -17.29 4.91
C GLY A 114 -1.19 -16.77 6.25
N GLY A 115 -1.81 -15.70 6.73
CA GLY A 115 -1.75 -15.25 8.14
C GLY A 115 -0.65 -14.25 8.42
N GLU A 116 -1.06 -13.01 8.73
CA GLU A 116 -0.24 -11.80 8.95
C GLU A 116 0.37 -11.24 7.65
N SER A 117 -0.02 -10.01 7.30
CA SER A 117 0.51 -9.22 6.18
C SER A 117 2.04 -9.14 6.29
N THR A 118 2.77 -9.85 5.41
CA THR A 118 4.24 -9.98 5.49
C THR A 118 4.96 -9.56 4.22
N GLY A 119 4.25 -9.15 3.17
CA GLY A 119 4.90 -8.41 2.08
C GLY A 119 5.29 -7.03 2.57
N TYR A 120 6.53 -6.60 2.34
CA TYR A 120 6.97 -5.27 2.79
C TYR A 120 6.65 -4.17 1.76
N GLY A 121 6.10 -4.57 0.60
CA GLY A 121 5.79 -3.69 -0.51
C GLY A 121 7.04 -3.07 -1.15
N THR A 122 8.23 -3.60 -0.88
CA THR A 122 9.50 -2.97 -1.31
C THR A 122 9.93 -3.34 -2.71
N THR A 123 9.39 -4.42 -3.26
CA THR A 123 9.67 -4.87 -4.63
C THR A 123 8.40 -5.42 -5.28
N PRO A 124 8.32 -5.49 -6.61
CA PRO A 124 7.17 -6.13 -7.27
C PRO A 124 7.02 -7.62 -6.93
N ALA A 125 8.09 -8.29 -6.52
CA ALA A 125 8.07 -9.71 -6.16
C ALA A 125 7.63 -9.95 -4.69
N ASP A 126 7.49 -8.87 -3.91
CA ASP A 126 7.07 -8.89 -2.51
C ASP A 126 6.13 -7.71 -2.22
N PRO A 127 4.94 -7.68 -2.85
CA PRO A 127 3.95 -6.63 -2.65
C PRO A 127 3.27 -6.76 -1.28
N LEU A 128 2.75 -5.64 -0.75
CA LEU A 128 1.78 -5.68 0.34
C LEU A 128 0.50 -6.38 -0.16
N LEU A 129 -0.03 -7.28 0.66
CA LEU A 129 -1.32 -7.94 0.43
C LEU A 129 -2.42 -7.23 1.23
N PRO A 130 -3.70 -7.44 0.88
CA PRO A 130 -4.82 -6.86 1.63
C PRO A 130 -4.79 -7.27 3.10
N ASP A 131 -5.28 -6.38 3.96
CA ASP A 131 -5.39 -6.63 5.39
C ASP A 131 -6.36 -7.82 5.64
N SER A 132 -6.06 -8.61 6.67
CA SER A 132 -6.80 -9.85 6.88
C SER A 132 -8.26 -9.57 7.28
N GLY A 133 -9.21 -10.14 6.53
CA GLY A 133 -10.63 -10.03 6.84
C GLY A 133 -11.38 -8.98 6.01
N ASP A 134 -10.72 -8.36 5.04
CA ASP A 134 -11.34 -7.48 4.06
C ASP A 134 -12.47 -8.19 3.30
N ASP A 135 -13.57 -7.46 3.08
CA ASP A 135 -14.65 -7.86 2.18
C ASP A 135 -14.42 -7.18 0.82
N PRO A 136 -14.27 -7.94 -0.28
CA PRO A 136 -14.15 -7.36 -1.62
C PRO A 136 -15.26 -6.36 -2.01
N GLN A 137 -16.41 -6.35 -1.32
CA GLN A 137 -17.45 -5.33 -1.49
C GLN A 137 -17.09 -3.96 -0.92
N ASP A 138 -16.31 -3.93 0.16
CA ASP A 138 -15.88 -2.71 0.85
C ASP A 138 -14.46 -2.28 0.43
N GLY A 139 -13.76 -3.14 -0.30
CA GLY A 139 -12.43 -2.91 -0.87
C GLY A 139 -11.32 -3.61 -0.09
N PHE A 140 -10.12 -3.53 -0.65
CA PHE A 140 -8.90 -4.08 -0.06
C PHE A 140 -8.14 -2.96 0.64
N ASP A 141 -7.88 -3.13 1.93
CA ASP A 141 -7.19 -2.18 2.77
C ASP A 141 -5.71 -2.56 2.85
N PHE A 142 -4.83 -1.58 2.63
CA PHE A 142 -3.39 -1.74 2.71
C PHE A 142 -2.82 -0.77 3.74
N SER A 143 -2.23 -1.32 4.79
CA SER A 143 -1.52 -0.56 5.81
C SER A 143 -0.15 -0.08 5.28
N ILE A 144 -0.05 1.20 4.95
CA ILE A 144 1.16 1.83 4.40
C ILE A 144 1.96 2.49 5.52
N SER A 145 3.25 2.21 5.56
CA SER A 145 4.20 2.91 6.44
C SER A 145 5.40 3.37 5.64
N ILE A 146 5.41 4.66 5.30
CA ILE A 146 6.51 5.29 4.59
C ILE A 146 7.35 6.06 5.60
N GLY A 147 8.56 5.55 5.83
CA GLY A 147 9.58 6.29 6.56
C GLY A 147 10.12 7.46 5.74
N ASP A 148 10.85 8.36 6.38
CA ASP A 148 11.42 9.52 5.68
C ASP A 148 12.64 9.14 4.81
N THR A 149 12.77 7.91 4.31
CA THR A 149 13.96 7.43 3.58
C THR A 149 13.75 7.39 2.06
N GLY A 150 12.70 8.05 1.54
CA GLY A 150 12.47 8.17 0.10
C GLY A 150 11.80 6.95 -0.54
N PHE A 151 11.77 5.83 0.17
CA PHE A 151 10.88 4.72 -0.13
C PHE A 151 9.41 5.18 -0.06
N GLY A 152 8.60 4.85 -1.06
CA GLY A 152 7.23 5.34 -1.25
C GLY A 152 7.09 6.81 -1.66
N ILE A 153 8.17 7.57 -1.79
CA ILE A 153 8.15 8.98 -2.21
C ILE A 153 8.81 9.16 -3.57
N SER A 154 9.95 8.50 -3.78
CA SER A 154 10.68 8.55 -5.04
C SER A 154 10.00 7.66 -6.10
N PRO A 155 9.88 8.12 -7.36
CA PRO A 155 9.46 7.29 -8.49
C PRO A 155 10.29 6.01 -8.68
N THR A 156 11.53 5.99 -8.18
CA THR A 156 12.42 4.82 -8.26
C THR A 156 12.25 3.84 -7.11
N LEU A 157 11.48 4.19 -6.09
CA LEU A 157 11.25 3.39 -4.88
C LEU A 157 9.77 3.38 -4.51
N PRO A 158 8.83 2.94 -5.37
CA PRO A 158 7.43 2.86 -5.02
C PRO A 158 7.13 1.79 -3.95
N VAL A 159 6.00 1.95 -3.26
CA VAL A 159 5.39 0.90 -2.45
C VAL A 159 4.54 0.02 -3.36
N PHE A 160 4.81 -1.27 -3.40
CA PHE A 160 4.06 -2.24 -4.19
C PHE A 160 2.92 -2.85 -3.37
N ILE A 161 1.74 -2.88 -3.96
CA ILE A 161 0.54 -3.53 -3.41
C ILE A 161 -0.01 -4.52 -4.44
N ASP A 162 -0.64 -5.60 -3.98
CA ASP A 162 -1.29 -6.60 -4.81
C ASP A 162 -2.66 -6.96 -4.22
N PRO A 163 -3.76 -6.60 -4.88
CA PRO A 163 -5.13 -6.96 -4.46
C PRO A 163 -5.58 -8.31 -5.03
N ASP A 164 -6.74 -8.81 -4.60
CA ASP A 164 -7.42 -9.86 -5.38
C ASP A 164 -7.86 -9.30 -6.75
N ILE A 165 -7.82 -10.16 -7.77
CA ILE A 165 -8.06 -9.80 -9.17
C ILE A 165 -9.45 -9.23 -9.45
N ALA A 166 -9.46 -8.14 -10.23
CA ALA A 166 -10.64 -7.47 -10.75
C ALA A 166 -10.39 -6.95 -12.18
N ILE A 167 -11.39 -6.34 -12.82
CA ILE A 167 -11.21 -5.72 -14.16
C ILE A 167 -10.73 -4.25 -14.08
N GLY A 168 -10.60 -3.74 -12.86
CA GLY A 168 -10.12 -2.42 -12.53
C GLY A 168 -10.32 -2.13 -11.05
N TYR A 169 -9.81 -0.99 -10.59
CA TYR A 169 -9.87 -0.59 -9.19
C TYR A 169 -10.04 0.91 -9.04
N GLU A 170 -10.75 1.30 -7.98
CA GLU A 170 -10.70 2.66 -7.44
C GLU A 170 -9.75 2.71 -6.24
N TYR A 171 -8.85 3.68 -6.22
CA TYR A 171 -7.86 3.85 -5.17
C TYR A 171 -8.18 5.09 -4.37
N THR A 172 -8.15 4.97 -3.05
CA THR A 172 -8.29 6.08 -2.11
C THR A 172 -7.26 5.99 -1.00
N THR A 173 -6.84 7.14 -0.47
CA THR A 173 -5.87 7.22 0.64
C THR A 173 -6.48 7.99 1.80
N SER A 174 -6.20 7.52 3.02
CA SER A 174 -6.53 8.21 4.28
C SER A 174 -5.46 9.21 4.72
N GLY A 175 -4.31 9.23 4.03
CA GLY A 175 -3.13 10.02 4.37
C GLY A 175 -2.69 10.94 3.23
N PRO A 176 -1.37 11.08 3.00
CA PRO A 176 -0.84 11.86 1.89
C PRO A 176 -1.43 11.43 0.54
N ASN A 177 -1.59 12.40 -0.37
CA ASN A 177 -2.02 12.14 -1.74
C ASN A 177 -1.03 11.24 -2.49
N PHE A 178 -1.55 10.48 -3.45
CA PHE A 178 -0.74 9.74 -4.41
C PHE A 178 0.04 10.71 -5.30
N ALA A 179 1.35 10.52 -5.39
CA ALA A 179 2.24 11.25 -6.28
C ALA A 179 2.37 10.56 -7.65
N GLY A 180 2.12 9.26 -7.74
CA GLY A 180 2.19 8.54 -9.01
C GLY A 180 1.98 7.04 -8.86
N VAL A 181 1.91 6.36 -10.01
CA VAL A 181 1.61 4.94 -10.12
C VAL A 181 2.51 4.25 -11.13
N LEU A 182 2.93 3.02 -10.84
CA LEU A 182 3.58 2.09 -11.76
C LEU A 182 2.67 0.87 -11.91
N LEU A 183 2.04 0.76 -13.08
CA LEU A 183 1.16 -0.38 -13.39
C LEU A 183 1.98 -1.56 -13.93
N PRO A 184 1.56 -2.81 -13.68
CA PRO A 184 2.25 -3.99 -14.16
C PRO A 184 2.15 -4.14 -15.69
N ASN A 185 2.92 -5.07 -16.26
CA ASN A 185 2.79 -5.47 -17.66
C ASN A 185 1.90 -6.71 -17.73
N ILE A 186 0.60 -6.52 -17.92
CA ILE A 186 -0.41 -7.58 -18.00
C ILE A 186 -1.25 -7.39 -19.26
N GLY A 187 -1.70 -8.50 -19.86
CA GLY A 187 -2.63 -8.45 -20.98
C GLY A 187 -2.03 -7.74 -22.19
N ASP A 188 -2.71 -6.70 -22.67
CA ASP A 188 -2.21 -5.85 -23.75
C ASP A 188 -1.25 -4.72 -23.26
N ASN A 189 -1.01 -4.65 -21.96
CA ASN A 189 -0.24 -3.63 -21.24
C ASN A 189 -0.82 -2.21 -21.33
N LEU A 190 -2.10 -2.05 -21.61
CA LEU A 190 -2.76 -0.75 -21.71
C LEU A 190 -3.86 -0.62 -20.65
N TYR A 191 -3.88 0.54 -20.01
CA TYR A 191 -4.83 0.86 -18.95
C TYR A 191 -5.54 2.18 -19.24
N ASP A 192 -6.76 2.32 -18.71
CA ASP A 192 -7.42 3.63 -18.64
C ASP A 192 -7.18 4.25 -17.26
N LEU A 193 -6.67 5.48 -17.24
CA LEU A 193 -6.49 6.27 -16.02
C LEU A 193 -7.59 7.33 -15.90
N TYR A 194 -8.27 7.34 -14.76
CA TYR A 194 -9.25 8.36 -14.38
C TYR A 194 -8.81 9.08 -13.11
N TYR A 195 -9.06 10.39 -13.04
CA TYR A 195 -8.88 11.19 -11.82
C TYR A 195 -10.23 11.68 -11.29
N TRP A 196 -10.32 11.96 -10.00
CA TRP A 196 -11.52 12.53 -9.38
C TRP A 196 -11.46 14.07 -9.38
N ASP A 197 -12.47 14.73 -9.95
CA ASP A 197 -12.54 16.20 -10.03
C ASP A 197 -13.23 16.88 -8.83
N GLY A 198 -13.66 16.09 -7.84
CA GLY A 198 -14.49 16.54 -6.72
C GLY A 198 -15.95 16.09 -6.80
N PHE A 199 -16.44 15.75 -8.00
CA PHE A 199 -17.82 15.36 -8.27
C PHE A 199 -17.94 14.03 -9.02
N THR A 200 -17.04 13.77 -9.98
CA THR A 200 -17.08 12.61 -10.87
C THR A 200 -15.67 12.19 -11.28
N TYR A 201 -15.53 10.93 -11.69
CA TYR A 201 -14.30 10.46 -12.34
C TYR A 201 -14.24 10.94 -13.79
N GLN A 202 -13.15 11.60 -14.15
CA GLN A 202 -12.84 12.05 -15.51
C GLN A 202 -11.71 11.22 -16.09
N GLN A 203 -11.86 10.77 -17.32
CA GLN A 203 -10.81 10.02 -18.01
C GLN A 203 -9.67 10.96 -18.38
N TYR A 204 -8.46 10.63 -17.95
CA TYR A 204 -7.25 11.40 -18.28
C TYR A 204 -6.51 10.80 -19.47
N ILE A 205 -6.27 9.48 -19.44
CA ILE A 205 -5.57 8.73 -20.49
C ILE A 205 -6.34 7.44 -20.75
N SER A 206 -6.48 7.06 -22.03
CA SER A 206 -7.20 5.85 -22.45
C SER A 206 -6.32 4.66 -22.88
N GLN A 207 -5.00 4.84 -22.84
CA GLN A 207 -3.99 3.85 -23.24
C GLN A 207 -2.69 4.12 -22.48
N LEU A 208 -2.78 4.14 -21.15
CA LEU A 208 -1.62 4.29 -20.27
C LEU A 208 -0.82 2.99 -20.32
N SER A 209 0.44 3.07 -20.74
CA SER A 209 1.31 1.89 -20.82
C SER A 209 1.66 1.37 -19.44
N GLY A 210 1.46 0.07 -19.23
CA GLY A 210 2.07 -0.69 -18.15
C GLY A 210 3.60 -0.62 -18.19
N GLY A 211 4.22 -0.97 -17.06
CA GLY A 211 5.67 -1.02 -16.88
C GLY A 211 6.38 0.33 -16.87
N THR A 212 5.63 1.44 -17.02
CA THR A 212 6.16 2.80 -16.99
C THR A 212 5.53 3.57 -15.84
N PHE A 213 6.35 4.23 -15.03
CA PHE A 213 5.86 5.07 -13.95
C PHE A 213 5.16 6.31 -14.51
N PHE A 214 3.97 6.60 -14.00
CA PHE A 214 3.19 7.77 -14.35
C PHE A 214 3.11 8.73 -13.17
N ASP A 215 3.50 9.99 -13.41
CA ASP A 215 3.57 11.05 -12.41
C ASP A 215 2.23 11.82 -12.34
N PHE A 216 1.52 11.68 -11.22
CA PHE A 216 0.26 12.37 -10.98
C PHE A 216 0.43 13.86 -10.70
N LEU A 217 1.63 14.32 -10.35
CA LEU A 217 1.91 15.74 -10.17
C LEU A 217 1.77 16.54 -11.48
N THR A 218 1.74 15.84 -12.62
CA THR A 218 1.40 16.41 -13.94
C THR A 218 -0.08 16.72 -14.11
N ILE A 219 -0.96 16.04 -13.34
CA ILE A 219 -2.41 16.25 -13.33
C ILE A 219 -2.77 17.31 -12.29
N ASP A 220 -2.30 17.11 -11.05
CA ASP A 220 -2.50 18.02 -9.93
C ASP A 220 -1.19 18.17 -9.14
N PRO A 221 -0.61 19.38 -9.01
CA PRO A 221 0.64 19.61 -8.28
C PRO A 221 0.65 19.15 -6.83
N ILE A 222 -0.51 18.93 -6.20
CA ILE A 222 -0.61 18.38 -4.84
C ILE A 222 -0.85 16.86 -4.81
N GLY A 223 -0.80 16.19 -5.95
CA GLY A 223 -1.12 14.77 -6.10
C GLY A 223 -2.62 14.49 -6.07
N LEU A 224 -2.99 13.22 -6.24
CA LEU A 224 -4.38 12.78 -6.25
C LEU A 224 -4.76 12.11 -4.92
N SER A 225 -5.90 12.47 -4.33
CA SER A 225 -6.45 11.74 -3.17
C SER A 225 -7.24 10.50 -3.59
N LYS A 226 -7.73 10.49 -4.83
CA LYS A 226 -8.47 9.39 -5.45
C LYS A 226 -8.15 9.29 -6.94
N PHE A 227 -8.00 8.07 -7.43
CA PHE A 227 -7.88 7.80 -8.86
C PHE A 227 -8.47 6.42 -9.18
N LYS A 228 -8.70 6.13 -10.45
CA LYS A 228 -9.24 4.84 -10.89
C LYS A 228 -8.46 4.32 -12.09
N ILE A 229 -8.22 3.01 -12.08
CA ILE A 229 -7.61 2.27 -13.17
C ILE A 229 -8.63 1.26 -13.70
N LEU A 230 -8.85 1.25 -15.01
CA LEU A 230 -9.57 0.21 -15.74
C LEU A 230 -8.65 -0.41 -16.80
N GLY A 231 -9.13 -1.44 -17.48
CA GLY A 231 -8.43 -2.06 -18.61
C GLY A 231 -7.79 -3.40 -18.27
N ILE A 232 -8.02 -3.96 -17.07
CA ILE A 232 -7.57 -5.32 -16.77
C ILE A 232 -8.52 -6.28 -17.49
N GLU A 233 -8.01 -6.98 -18.50
CA GLU A 233 -8.84 -7.83 -19.34
C GLU A 233 -9.01 -9.22 -18.75
N LEU A 234 -10.24 -9.74 -18.82
CA LEU A 234 -10.52 -11.14 -18.46
C LEU A 234 -9.68 -12.13 -19.28
N SER A 235 -9.30 -11.75 -20.52
CA SER A 235 -8.44 -12.57 -21.37
C SER A 235 -6.99 -12.67 -20.90
N ALA A 236 -6.54 -11.78 -19.99
CA ALA A 236 -5.22 -11.89 -19.38
C ALA A 236 -5.11 -13.12 -18.47
N GLY A 237 -6.25 -13.67 -18.00
CA GLY A 237 -6.30 -14.95 -17.29
C GLY A 237 -5.53 -14.96 -15.98
N LEU A 238 -5.51 -13.82 -15.27
CA LEU A 238 -4.85 -13.70 -13.98
C LEU A 238 -5.42 -14.72 -12.98
N ASP A 239 -4.54 -15.37 -12.23
CA ASP A 239 -4.90 -16.40 -11.25
C ASP A 239 -5.30 -15.74 -9.91
N PRO A 240 -6.56 -15.84 -9.46
CA PRO A 240 -7.04 -15.28 -8.19
C PRO A 240 -6.30 -15.76 -6.95
N THR A 241 -5.52 -16.83 -7.07
CA THR A 241 -4.74 -17.40 -5.97
C THR A 241 -3.27 -17.01 -6.00
N ASP A 242 -2.83 -16.28 -7.02
CA ASP A 242 -1.47 -15.77 -7.15
C ASP A 242 -1.34 -14.41 -6.42
N PRO A 243 -0.57 -14.34 -5.32
CA PRO A 243 -0.38 -13.11 -4.52
C PRO A 243 0.60 -12.10 -5.16
N ALA A 244 0.83 -12.21 -6.47
CA ALA A 244 1.57 -11.27 -7.27
C ALA A 244 0.92 -11.10 -8.67
N ALA A 245 -0.39 -11.30 -8.77
CA ALA A 245 -1.10 -11.31 -10.05
C ALA A 245 -1.27 -9.91 -10.65
N PHE A 246 -1.44 -8.87 -9.84
CA PHE A 246 -1.68 -7.49 -10.26
C PHE A 246 -0.88 -6.49 -9.38
N VAL A 247 0.44 -6.60 -9.43
CA VAL A 247 1.31 -5.79 -8.57
C VAL A 247 1.41 -4.35 -9.05
N THR A 248 0.88 -3.42 -8.24
CA THR A 248 0.87 -1.98 -8.51
C THR A 248 1.85 -1.25 -7.62
N GLY A 249 2.76 -0.48 -8.20
CA GLY A 249 3.64 0.43 -7.46
C GLY A 249 3.00 1.80 -7.24
N LEU A 250 3.01 2.30 -6.02
CA LEU A 250 2.45 3.59 -5.63
C LEU A 250 3.53 4.48 -4.99
N THR A 251 3.45 5.77 -5.27
CA THR A 251 4.23 6.80 -4.56
C THR A 251 3.30 7.86 -4.00
N PHE A 252 3.78 8.58 -3.00
CA PHE A 252 3.01 9.55 -2.23
C PHE A 252 3.77 10.86 -2.10
N VAL A 253 3.03 11.95 -1.92
CA VAL A 253 3.61 13.30 -1.84
C VAL A 253 4.41 13.55 -0.56
N SER A 254 4.20 12.73 0.48
CA SER A 254 4.95 12.78 1.74
C SER A 254 4.88 11.44 2.47
N GLY A 255 5.77 11.23 3.43
CA GLY A 255 5.79 10.02 4.26
C GLY A 255 4.73 10.01 5.36
N GLY A 256 4.70 8.94 6.15
CA GLY A 256 3.77 8.73 7.26
C GLY A 256 3.24 7.29 7.33
N SER A 257 2.38 7.04 8.32
CA SER A 257 1.63 5.79 8.46
C SER A 257 0.14 6.06 8.21
N PHE A 258 -0.44 5.38 7.25
CA PHE A 258 -1.80 5.59 6.78
C PHE A 258 -2.32 4.33 6.07
N ASN A 259 -3.59 4.35 5.68
CA ASN A 259 -4.21 3.27 4.93
C ASN A 259 -4.55 3.72 3.50
N VAL A 260 -4.33 2.81 2.54
CA VAL A 260 -4.85 2.89 1.18
C VAL A 260 -5.95 1.86 1.02
N ASN A 261 -7.12 2.29 0.54
CA ASN A 261 -8.21 1.39 0.18
C ASN A 261 -8.30 1.27 -1.34
N GLN A 262 -8.40 0.04 -1.82
CA GLN A 262 -8.49 -0.34 -3.21
C GLN A 262 -9.80 -1.09 -3.47
N LEU A 263 -10.80 -0.39 -4.00
CA LEU A 263 -12.12 -0.96 -4.26
C LEU A 263 -12.13 -1.68 -5.63
N PRO A 264 -12.39 -3.00 -5.69
CA PRO A 264 -12.42 -3.71 -6.96
C PRO A 264 -13.64 -3.35 -7.80
N ILE A 265 -13.40 -3.19 -9.09
CA ILE A 265 -14.44 -3.09 -10.10
C ILE A 265 -14.55 -4.46 -10.75
N THR A 266 -15.65 -5.15 -10.51
CA THR A 266 -15.88 -6.50 -11.02
C THR A 266 -16.90 -6.50 -12.14
N VAL A 267 -16.76 -7.45 -13.06
CA VAL A 267 -17.83 -7.83 -13.99
C VAL A 267 -18.37 -9.16 -13.52
N SER A 268 -19.69 -9.23 -13.31
CA SER A 268 -20.37 -10.50 -13.07
C SER A 268 -20.24 -11.37 -14.32
N THR A 269 -19.47 -12.45 -14.25
CA THR A 269 -19.42 -13.50 -15.28
C THR A 269 -20.50 -14.56 -15.08
N ASN A 270 -21.39 -14.38 -14.09
CA ASN A 270 -22.52 -15.26 -13.87
C ASN A 270 -23.50 -15.19 -15.04
N VAL A 271 -23.37 -16.14 -15.97
CA VAL A 271 -24.46 -16.57 -16.88
C VAL A 271 -25.54 -17.39 -16.14
N THR A 272 -25.61 -17.29 -14.82
CA THR A 272 -26.55 -18.02 -13.96
C THR A 272 -27.62 -17.15 -13.32
N ASP A 273 -27.85 -15.92 -13.78
CA ASP A 273 -29.19 -15.32 -13.70
C ASP A 273 -30.14 -16.08 -14.65
N ILE A 274 -30.24 -17.40 -14.47
CA ILE A 274 -31.42 -18.14 -14.82
C ILE A 274 -32.36 -17.85 -13.66
N PRO A 275 -33.46 -17.08 -13.86
CA PRO A 275 -34.43 -16.89 -12.79
C PRO A 275 -34.80 -18.26 -12.26
N GLU A 276 -34.57 -18.50 -10.97
CA GLU A 276 -35.10 -19.70 -10.33
C GLU A 276 -36.61 -19.69 -10.63
N PRO A 277 -37.18 -20.74 -11.24
CA PRO A 277 -38.60 -20.73 -11.54
C PRO A 277 -39.35 -20.54 -10.23
N ASP A 278 -40.07 -19.42 -10.10
CA ASP A 278 -40.71 -18.95 -8.87
C ASP A 278 -41.10 -20.12 -7.96
N ALA A 279 -40.30 -20.37 -6.91
CA ALA A 279 -40.51 -21.51 -6.01
C ALA A 279 -41.92 -21.48 -5.39
N TRP A 280 -42.49 -20.28 -5.24
CA TRP A 280 -43.86 -20.03 -4.83
C TRP A 280 -44.91 -20.45 -5.87
N MET A 281 -44.62 -20.36 -7.17
CA MET A 281 -45.49 -20.86 -8.23
C MET A 281 -45.55 -22.39 -8.24
N MET A 282 -44.40 -23.06 -8.03
CA MET A 282 -44.35 -24.51 -7.93
C MET A 282 -44.99 -25.04 -6.63
N LEU A 283 -44.76 -24.36 -5.51
CA LEU A 283 -45.40 -24.69 -4.24
C LEU A 283 -46.92 -24.47 -4.29
N SER A 284 -47.39 -23.39 -4.93
CA SER A 284 -48.82 -23.13 -5.09
C SER A 284 -49.50 -24.12 -6.05
N LEU A 285 -48.85 -24.49 -7.16
CA LEU A 285 -49.30 -25.56 -8.05
C LEU A 285 -49.37 -26.92 -7.33
N GLY A 286 -48.36 -27.27 -6.54
CA GLY A 286 -48.34 -28.51 -5.74
C GLY A 286 -49.45 -28.56 -4.69
N CYS A 287 -49.68 -27.45 -3.96
CA CYS A 287 -50.76 -27.33 -3.00
C CYS A 287 -52.15 -27.39 -3.67
N ALA A 288 -52.32 -26.77 -4.84
CA ALA A 288 -53.57 -26.80 -5.59
C ALA A 288 -53.92 -28.24 -6.05
N LEU A 289 -52.93 -29.01 -6.53
CA LEU A 289 -53.11 -30.40 -6.93
C LEU A 289 -53.49 -31.32 -5.75
N LEU A 290 -52.91 -31.09 -4.56
CA LEU A 290 -53.27 -31.83 -3.34
C LEU A 290 -54.71 -31.55 -2.86
N LEU A 291 -55.18 -30.31 -3.01
CA LEU A 291 -56.55 -29.93 -2.67
C LEU A 291 -57.58 -30.56 -3.63
N ILE A 292 -57.23 -30.73 -4.90
CA ILE A 292 -58.08 -31.41 -5.90
C ILE A 292 -58.10 -32.93 -5.64
N ALA A 293 -56.96 -33.53 -5.29
CA ALA A 293 -56.86 -34.97 -5.01
C ALA A 293 -57.58 -35.39 -3.71
N GLY A 294 -57.66 -34.50 -2.70
CA GLY A 294 -58.32 -34.79 -1.42
C GLY A 294 -59.86 -34.84 -1.46
N LYS A 295 -60.49 -34.42 -2.57
CA LYS A 295 -61.96 -34.30 -2.67
C LYS A 295 -62.67 -35.56 -3.18
N HIS A 296 -61.94 -36.59 -3.61
CA HIS A 296 -62.53 -37.88 -4.01
C HIS A 296 -62.45 -38.92 -2.89
N ARG A 297 -63.28 -38.78 -1.85
CA ARG A 297 -63.63 -39.90 -0.96
C ARG A 297 -64.91 -40.57 -1.49
N PRO A 298 -64.88 -41.83 -1.95
CA PRO A 298 -66.09 -42.50 -2.43
C PRO A 298 -67.04 -42.77 -1.25
N THR A 299 -68.28 -42.31 -1.38
CA THR A 299 -69.36 -42.55 -0.42
C THR A 299 -69.75 -44.03 -0.51
N ILE A 300 -69.39 -44.83 0.50
CA ILE A 300 -69.80 -46.24 0.59
C ILE A 300 -71.30 -46.26 0.94
N ALA A 301 -72.14 -46.61 -0.03
CA ALA A 301 -73.56 -46.84 0.20
C ALA A 301 -73.75 -48.16 0.98
N MET A 302 -74.21 -48.04 2.22
CA MET A 302 -74.58 -49.16 3.09
C MET A 302 -75.85 -49.81 2.54
N ARG A 303 -75.76 -51.05 2.04
CA ARG A 303 -76.92 -51.87 1.69
C ARG A 303 -77.37 -52.63 2.94
N GLN A 304 -78.58 -52.37 3.44
CA GLN A 304 -79.30 -53.30 4.30
C GLN A 304 -80.40 -54.00 3.50
N PRO A 305 -80.73 -55.27 3.81
CA PRO A 305 -81.78 -56.04 3.15
C PRO A 305 -83.18 -55.50 3.44
#